data_AF-A0A3D6DGY8-F1
#
_entry.id   AF-A0A3D6DGY8-F1
#
_cell.length_a   1.000
_cell.length_b   1.000
_cell.length_c   1.000
_cell.angle_alpha   90.00
_cell.angle_beta   90.00
_cell.angle_gamma   90.00
#
_symmetry.space_group_name_H-M   'P 1'
#
loop_
_entity.id
_entity.type
_entity.pdbx_description
1 polymer ?
#
loop_
_entity_poly.entity_id
_entity_poly.type
_entity_poly.pdbx_seq_one_letter_code
_entity_poly.pdbx_strand_id
1 'polypeptide(L)'
;MHDIEPFYNWRNFYVASDDERSPFHDRQYSETHYTERIYNHFIHPQWDNIGSTTLFAKILFTDYDERFTVIEFIGEWNDTLFNDVMNLKRNVIEPLMQEGIERFILIGENVLNFHSSDDCYYEEWFDEVTDADGWIALLNFREHVTEELALADLDQYFVMGGELQEMGWRTFSPPQLYRRIDDCVMHRIGQTG
;
A
#
# COMPACT_ATOMS: atom_id res chain seq x y z
N MET A 1 -3.67 11.21 -15.31
CA MET A 1 -4.11 10.02 -14.55
C MET A 1 -3.99 8.77 -15.41
N HIS A 2 -4.43 8.78 -16.67
CA HIS A 2 -4.19 7.66 -17.61
C HIS A 2 -2.70 7.39 -17.87
N ASP A 3 -1.85 8.43 -17.84
CA ASP A 3 -0.39 8.29 -18.00
C ASP A 3 0.35 7.87 -16.73
N ILE A 4 -0.34 7.76 -15.59
CA ILE A 4 0.30 7.32 -14.34
C ILE A 4 0.26 5.80 -14.37
N GLU A 5 1.39 5.20 -14.74
CA GLU A 5 1.61 3.76 -14.68
C GLU A 5 2.16 3.36 -13.31
N PRO A 6 1.84 2.14 -12.82
CA PRO A 6 2.56 1.58 -11.69
C PRO A 6 4.04 1.44 -11.99
N PHE A 7 4.88 1.55 -10.97
CA PHE A 7 6.33 1.47 -11.15
C PHE A 7 6.78 0.12 -11.75
N TYR A 8 7.36 0.16 -12.95
CA TYR A 8 7.64 -1.04 -13.74
C TYR A 8 9.08 -1.56 -13.60
N ASN A 9 10.02 -0.77 -13.05
CA ASN A 9 11.44 -1.16 -13.01
C ASN A 9 11.70 -2.41 -12.15
N TRP A 10 10.76 -2.77 -11.27
CA TRP A 10 10.86 -3.97 -10.45
C TRP A 10 10.19 -5.21 -11.03
N ARG A 11 9.59 -5.14 -12.23
CA ARG A 11 8.96 -6.31 -12.89
C ARG A 11 9.94 -7.46 -13.15
N ASN A 12 11.24 -7.18 -13.24
CA ASN A 12 12.26 -8.23 -13.35
C ASN A 12 12.51 -8.98 -12.03
N PHE A 13 12.10 -8.41 -10.89
CA PHE A 13 12.20 -9.04 -9.57
C PHE A 13 10.91 -9.76 -9.18
N TYR A 14 9.75 -9.16 -9.48
CA TYR A 14 8.46 -9.69 -9.08
C TYR A 14 7.33 -9.20 -9.99
N VAL A 15 6.36 -10.08 -10.27
CA VAL A 15 5.13 -9.75 -10.97
C VAL A 15 3.97 -10.44 -10.25
N ALA A 16 3.06 -9.64 -9.68
CA ALA A 16 1.96 -10.14 -8.87
C ALA A 16 1.03 -11.11 -9.62
N SER A 17 0.80 -10.91 -10.93
CA SER A 17 -0.05 -11.79 -11.72
C SER A 17 0.53 -13.18 -11.98
N ASP A 18 1.84 -13.32 -11.87
CA ASP A 18 2.57 -14.57 -12.18
C ASP A 18 2.88 -15.38 -10.91
N ASP A 19 2.50 -14.87 -9.73
CA ASP A 19 2.74 -15.47 -8.43
C ASP A 19 1.46 -16.09 -7.86
N GLU A 20 1.43 -17.42 -7.77
CA GLU A 20 0.27 -18.21 -7.31
C GLU A 20 -0.21 -17.84 -5.90
N ARG A 21 0.67 -17.23 -5.08
CA ARG A 21 0.38 -16.79 -3.71
C ARG A 21 -0.13 -15.34 -3.65
N SER A 22 -0.13 -14.63 -4.78
CA SER A 22 -0.59 -13.25 -4.83
C SER A 22 -2.11 -13.17 -4.88
N PRO A 23 -2.76 -12.19 -4.22
CA PRO A 23 -4.19 -11.91 -4.42
C PRO A 23 -4.52 -11.49 -5.86
N PHE A 24 -3.50 -11.17 -6.67
CA PHE A 24 -3.63 -10.75 -8.06
C PHE A 24 -3.19 -11.82 -9.06
N HIS A 25 -2.98 -13.07 -8.63
CA HIS A 25 -2.64 -14.18 -9.52
C HIS A 25 -3.64 -14.34 -10.68
N ASP A 26 -3.15 -14.74 -11.86
CA ASP A 26 -3.92 -14.96 -13.09
C ASP A 26 -4.66 -13.72 -13.65
N ARG A 27 -4.41 -12.53 -13.10
CA ARG A 27 -5.00 -11.30 -13.66
C ARG A 27 -4.44 -11.01 -15.04
N GLN A 28 -5.35 -10.78 -16.00
CA GLN A 28 -5.02 -10.37 -17.35
C GLN A 28 -5.20 -8.87 -17.50
N TYR A 29 -4.10 -8.17 -17.78
CA TYR A 29 -4.11 -6.74 -18.02
C TYR A 29 -4.29 -6.46 -19.51
N SER A 30 -5.18 -5.53 -19.84
CA SER A 30 -5.30 -5.06 -21.21
C SER A 30 -4.19 -4.05 -21.51
N GLU A 31 -3.50 -4.17 -22.64
CA GLU A 31 -2.51 -3.18 -23.08
C GLU A 31 -3.14 -1.96 -23.77
N THR A 32 -4.42 -2.05 -24.15
CA THR A 32 -5.07 -1.07 -25.05
C THR A 32 -6.43 -0.59 -24.58
N HIS A 33 -7.08 -1.30 -23.67
CA HIS A 33 -8.43 -0.97 -23.22
C HIS A 33 -8.39 -0.40 -21.80
N TYR A 34 -8.74 0.87 -21.69
CA TYR A 34 -8.94 1.55 -20.42
C TYR A 34 -10.37 1.29 -19.95
N THR A 35 -10.55 0.47 -18.92
CA THR A 35 -11.87 0.15 -18.36
C THR A 35 -12.19 0.97 -17.11
N GLU A 36 -11.17 1.19 -16.28
CA GLU A 36 -11.30 1.78 -14.96
C GLU A 36 -11.17 3.31 -14.99
N ARG A 37 -11.91 3.98 -14.10
CA ARG A 37 -11.92 5.44 -13.98
C ARG A 37 -11.88 5.87 -12.53
N ILE A 38 -11.10 6.91 -12.26
CA ILE A 38 -11.21 7.71 -11.04
C ILE A 38 -11.69 9.09 -11.49
N TYR A 39 -12.83 9.53 -10.95
CA TYR A 39 -13.58 10.67 -11.46
C TYR A 39 -13.91 10.54 -12.96
N ASN A 40 -13.56 11.56 -13.76
CA ASN A 40 -13.78 11.61 -15.20
C ASN A 40 -12.55 11.15 -16.00
N HIS A 41 -11.56 10.56 -15.35
CA HIS A 41 -10.30 10.15 -15.98
C HIS A 41 -10.13 8.64 -15.93
N PHE A 42 -9.77 8.07 -17.08
CA PHE A 42 -9.30 6.70 -17.12
C PHE A 42 -7.97 6.55 -16.39
N ILE A 43 -7.78 5.42 -15.73
CA ILE A 43 -6.51 5.04 -15.10
C ILE A 43 -5.81 3.98 -15.94
N HIS A 44 -4.48 3.93 -15.85
CA HIS A 44 -3.71 2.96 -16.61
C HIS A 44 -4.16 1.52 -16.30
N PRO A 45 -4.36 0.64 -17.30
CA PRO A 45 -4.92 -0.70 -17.09
C PRO A 45 -4.03 -1.66 -16.29
N GLN A 46 -2.81 -1.24 -15.92
CA GLN A 46 -1.88 -2.02 -15.10
C GLN A 46 -2.16 -1.90 -13.60
N TRP A 47 -3.00 -0.94 -13.18
CA TRP A 47 -3.47 -0.83 -11.80
C TRP A 47 -4.50 -1.91 -11.48
N ASP A 48 -4.38 -2.47 -10.29
CA ASP A 48 -5.25 -3.52 -9.80
C ASP A 48 -6.42 -2.94 -9.01
N ASN A 49 -7.64 -3.32 -9.41
CA ASN A 49 -8.83 -3.04 -8.62
C ASN A 49 -8.82 -3.94 -7.36
N ILE A 50 -8.97 -3.32 -6.19
CA ILE A 50 -8.97 -3.96 -4.87
C ILE A 50 -10.39 -4.24 -4.33
N GLY A 51 -11.42 -4.09 -5.16
CA GLY A 51 -12.83 -4.05 -4.77
C GLY A 51 -13.39 -2.64 -4.57
N SER A 52 -12.59 -1.59 -4.84
CA SER A 52 -12.98 -0.19 -4.75
C SER A 52 -13.19 0.45 -6.12
N THR A 53 -13.98 1.52 -6.14
CA THR A 53 -14.16 2.39 -7.33
C THR A 53 -13.28 3.63 -7.31
N THR A 54 -12.65 3.93 -6.17
CA THR A 54 -11.88 5.17 -5.94
C THR A 54 -10.41 4.92 -5.66
N LEU A 55 -10.09 3.78 -5.05
CA LEU A 55 -8.72 3.39 -4.71
C LEU A 55 -8.32 2.15 -5.51
N PHE A 56 -7.15 2.23 -6.13
CA PHE A 56 -6.53 1.11 -6.84
C PHE A 56 -5.12 0.91 -6.30
N ALA A 57 -4.60 -0.30 -6.43
CA ALA A 57 -3.30 -0.66 -5.91
C ALA A 57 -2.44 -1.38 -6.95
N LYS A 58 -1.16 -1.53 -6.67
CA LYS A 58 -0.27 -2.47 -7.35
C LYS A 58 0.69 -3.05 -6.33
N ILE A 59 0.77 -4.38 -6.24
CA ILE A 59 1.85 -5.03 -5.51
C ILE A 59 3.09 -4.96 -6.41
N LEU A 60 4.11 -4.22 -5.97
CA LEU A 60 5.36 -4.04 -6.71
C LEU A 60 6.36 -5.15 -6.40
N PHE A 61 6.33 -5.67 -5.18
CA PHE A 61 7.24 -6.73 -4.72
C PHE A 61 6.68 -7.41 -3.48
N THR A 62 6.87 -8.72 -3.37
CA THR A 62 6.59 -9.50 -2.16
C THR A 62 7.72 -10.48 -1.92
N ASP A 63 8.22 -10.50 -0.69
CA ASP A 63 9.22 -11.47 -0.22
C ASP A 63 8.62 -12.27 0.92
N TYR A 64 8.46 -13.57 0.69
CA TYR A 64 7.86 -14.48 1.65
C TYR A 64 8.87 -14.98 2.70
N ASP A 65 10.17 -14.91 2.40
CA ASP A 65 11.22 -15.32 3.34
C ASP A 65 11.47 -14.19 4.36
N GLU A 66 11.57 -12.95 3.87
CA GLU A 66 11.71 -11.75 4.71
C GLU A 66 10.34 -11.20 5.21
N ARG A 67 9.23 -11.80 4.76
CA ARG A 67 7.84 -11.55 5.18
C ARG A 67 7.37 -10.11 5.00
N PHE A 68 7.72 -9.48 3.87
CA PHE A 68 7.30 -8.12 3.56
C PHE A 68 6.72 -7.96 2.16
N THR A 69 5.91 -6.91 1.98
CA THR A 69 5.35 -6.52 0.69
C THR A 69 5.44 -5.01 0.46
N VAL A 70 5.56 -4.61 -0.80
CA VAL A 70 5.55 -3.21 -1.23
C VAL A 70 4.35 -2.99 -2.14
N ILE A 71 3.47 -2.08 -1.74
CA ILE A 71 2.21 -1.79 -2.43
C ILE A 71 2.17 -0.31 -2.81
N GLU A 72 1.94 -0.02 -4.08
CA GLU A 72 1.74 1.34 -4.59
C GLU A 72 0.25 1.61 -4.79
N PHE A 73 -0.22 2.80 -4.41
CA PHE A 73 -1.62 3.19 -4.54
C PHE A 73 -1.81 4.31 -5.55
N ILE A 74 -3.00 4.34 -6.17
CA ILE A 74 -3.49 5.47 -6.98
C ILE A 74 -4.96 5.72 -6.68
N GLY A 75 -5.33 7.00 -6.63
CA GLY A 75 -6.73 7.41 -6.56
C GLY A 75 -7.08 8.15 -5.28
N GLU A 76 -8.26 7.91 -4.77
CA GLU A 76 -8.75 8.47 -3.52
C GLU A 76 -9.01 7.37 -2.53
N TRP A 77 -8.48 7.53 -1.33
CA TRP A 77 -8.75 6.60 -0.24
C TRP A 77 -9.95 7.12 0.54
N ASN A 78 -11.12 6.58 0.24
CA ASN A 78 -12.40 7.09 0.69
C ASN A 78 -13.17 6.04 1.50
N ASP A 79 -12.91 6.01 2.80
CA ASP A 79 -13.56 5.11 3.73
C ASP A 79 -15.01 5.52 4.03
N THR A 80 -15.35 6.80 3.84
CA THR A 80 -16.72 7.31 4.07
C THR A 80 -17.74 6.76 3.07
N LEU A 81 -17.39 6.70 1.77
CA LEU A 81 -18.35 6.34 0.72
C LEU A 81 -18.20 4.89 0.24
N PHE A 82 -16.96 4.38 0.19
CA PHE A 82 -16.66 3.11 -0.45
C PHE A 82 -16.03 2.09 0.50
N ASN A 83 -15.71 2.50 1.73
CA ASN A 83 -15.04 1.68 2.73
C ASN A 83 -13.77 1.04 2.13
N ASP A 84 -12.89 1.90 1.61
CA ASP A 84 -11.70 1.48 0.87
C ASP A 84 -10.75 0.66 1.75
N VAL A 85 -10.62 1.00 3.04
CA VAL A 85 -9.86 0.20 4.01
C VAL A 85 -10.37 -1.23 4.16
N MET A 86 -11.69 -1.45 4.20
CA MET A 86 -12.25 -2.80 4.27
C MET A 86 -11.91 -3.59 3.00
N ASN A 87 -12.09 -2.98 1.82
CA ASN A 87 -11.78 -3.62 0.55
C ASN A 87 -10.28 -3.94 0.44
N LEU A 88 -9.42 -3.01 0.82
CA LEU A 88 -7.98 -3.20 0.89
C LEU A 88 -7.64 -4.37 1.83
N LYS A 89 -8.15 -4.34 3.05
CA LYS A 89 -7.85 -5.35 4.06
C LYS A 89 -8.28 -6.73 3.58
N ARG A 90 -9.57 -6.90 3.23
CA ARG A 90 -10.14 -8.22 2.93
C ARG A 90 -9.65 -8.80 1.60
N ASN A 91 -9.46 -7.98 0.57
CA ASN A 91 -9.15 -8.48 -0.77
C ASN A 91 -7.64 -8.53 -1.08
N VAL A 92 -6.80 -7.83 -0.31
CA VAL A 92 -5.36 -7.72 -0.61
C VAL A 92 -4.52 -8.08 0.61
N ILE A 93 -4.73 -7.42 1.74
CA ILE A 93 -3.87 -7.57 2.92
C ILE A 93 -4.04 -8.96 3.55
N GLU A 94 -5.28 -9.39 3.81
CA GLU A 94 -5.57 -10.69 4.40
C GLU A 94 -4.99 -11.87 3.61
N PRO A 95 -5.18 -11.97 2.27
CA PRO A 95 -4.50 -12.99 1.48
C PRO A 95 -2.98 -12.98 1.64
N LEU A 96 -2.35 -11.80 1.67
CA LEU A 96 -0.90 -11.70 1.87
C LEU A 96 -0.48 -12.15 3.28
N MET A 97 -1.26 -11.81 4.31
CA MET A 97 -1.01 -12.25 5.68
C MET A 97 -1.17 -13.76 5.85
N GLN A 98 -2.14 -14.37 5.16
CA GLN A 98 -2.31 -15.83 5.14
C GLN A 98 -1.09 -16.55 4.55
N GLU A 99 -0.39 -15.91 3.62
CA GLU A 99 0.88 -16.38 3.06
C GLU A 99 2.11 -15.99 3.90
N GLY A 100 1.90 -15.39 5.08
CA GLY A 100 2.95 -15.10 6.07
C GLY A 100 3.56 -13.71 5.98
N ILE A 101 2.99 -12.79 5.19
CA ILE A 101 3.46 -11.40 5.15
C ILE A 101 3.01 -10.64 6.39
N GLU A 102 3.95 -10.00 7.06
CA GLU A 102 3.70 -9.25 8.31
C GLU A 102 4.19 -7.79 8.24
N ARG A 103 5.02 -7.43 7.24
CA ARG A 103 5.53 -6.06 7.05
C ARG A 103 4.99 -5.45 5.76
N PHE A 104 4.40 -4.28 5.87
CA PHE A 104 3.70 -3.62 4.78
C PHE A 104 4.31 -2.25 4.51
N ILE A 105 4.82 -2.05 3.30
CA ILE A 105 5.29 -0.74 2.81
C ILE A 105 4.25 -0.21 1.83
N LEU A 106 3.54 0.84 2.22
CA LEU A 106 2.48 1.48 1.45
C LEU A 106 3.02 2.75 0.80
N ILE A 107 2.99 2.84 -0.53
CA ILE A 107 3.47 4.00 -1.29
C ILE A 107 2.27 4.84 -1.73
N GLY A 108 2.17 6.06 -1.18
CA GLY A 108 0.98 6.92 -1.30
C GLY A 108 1.14 8.15 -2.17
N GLU A 109 2.19 8.26 -2.98
CA GLU A 109 2.46 9.48 -3.79
C GLU A 109 1.30 9.88 -4.72
N ASN A 110 0.56 8.88 -5.20
CA ASN A 110 -0.60 9.04 -6.08
C ASN A 110 -1.94 8.90 -5.35
N VAL A 111 -1.95 8.87 -4.01
CA VAL A 111 -3.17 9.03 -3.20
C VAL A 111 -3.48 10.53 -3.16
N LEU A 112 -4.60 10.90 -3.77
CA LEU A 112 -4.97 12.29 -4.00
C LEU A 112 -5.69 12.90 -2.80
N ASN A 113 -6.56 12.14 -2.14
CA ASN A 113 -7.37 12.57 -1.01
C ASN A 113 -7.60 11.39 -0.07
N PHE A 114 -7.85 11.71 1.20
CA PHE A 114 -8.27 10.77 2.22
C PHE A 114 -9.57 11.24 2.85
N HIS A 115 -10.52 10.32 3.04
CA HIS A 115 -11.79 10.58 3.70
C HIS A 115 -12.06 9.45 4.70
N SER A 116 -11.90 9.74 6.00
CA SER A 116 -12.04 8.77 7.07
C SER A 116 -13.48 8.31 7.31
N SER A 117 -13.63 7.12 7.89
CA SER A 117 -14.89 6.67 8.49
C SER A 117 -14.64 6.00 9.85
N ASP A 118 -14.92 4.71 9.98
CA ASP A 118 -14.68 3.90 11.17
C ASP A 118 -13.23 3.38 11.18
N ASP A 119 -12.65 3.17 12.36
CA ASP A 119 -11.27 2.73 12.56
C ASP A 119 -11.11 1.21 12.69
N CYS A 120 -12.22 0.45 12.84
CA CYS A 120 -12.19 -0.98 13.15
C CYS A 120 -11.30 -1.83 12.24
N TYR A 121 -11.24 -1.54 10.93
CA TYR A 121 -10.39 -2.30 9.99
C TYR A 121 -8.91 -1.93 10.10
N TYR A 122 -8.59 -0.70 10.51
CA TYR A 122 -7.23 -0.29 10.79
C TYR A 122 -6.72 -0.92 12.08
N GLU A 123 -7.53 -0.88 13.14
CA GLU A 123 -7.25 -1.54 14.42
C GLU A 123 -7.02 -3.05 14.22
N GLU A 124 -7.95 -3.73 13.55
CA GLU A 124 -7.83 -5.17 13.27
C GLU A 124 -6.55 -5.48 12.49
N TRP A 125 -6.18 -4.65 11.50
CA TRP A 125 -4.94 -4.85 10.73
C TRP A 125 -3.70 -4.61 11.58
N PHE A 126 -3.69 -3.54 12.35
CA PHE A 126 -2.57 -3.18 13.21
C PHE A 126 -2.32 -4.24 14.28
N ASP A 127 -3.37 -4.73 14.94
CA ASP A 127 -3.27 -5.73 16.00
C ASP A 127 -2.68 -7.04 15.46
N GLU A 128 -3.21 -7.53 14.33
CA GLU A 128 -2.72 -8.77 13.71
C GLU A 128 -1.26 -8.66 13.24
N VAL A 129 -0.86 -7.50 12.72
CA VAL A 129 0.52 -7.23 12.31
C VAL A 129 1.45 -7.12 13.53
N THR A 130 1.00 -6.45 14.58
CA THR A 130 1.78 -6.26 15.81
C THR A 130 1.97 -7.58 16.55
N ASP A 131 0.95 -8.44 16.62
CA ASP A 131 1.03 -9.78 17.19
C ASP A 131 2.04 -10.68 16.46
N ALA A 132 2.36 -10.37 15.21
CA ALA A 132 3.38 -11.04 14.39
C ALA A 132 4.75 -10.35 14.40
N ASP A 133 5.00 -9.37 15.28
CA ASP A 133 6.21 -8.54 15.30
C ASP A 133 6.47 -7.82 13.95
N GLY A 134 5.38 -7.49 13.24
CA GLY A 134 5.36 -6.79 11.98
C GLY A 134 5.12 -5.28 12.14
N TRP A 135 4.99 -4.58 11.00
CA TRP A 135 4.67 -3.15 10.99
C TRP A 135 4.06 -2.72 9.66
N ILE A 136 3.37 -1.57 9.67
CA ILE A 136 2.81 -0.93 8.47
C ILE A 136 3.43 0.46 8.33
N ALA A 137 4.13 0.72 7.22
CA ALA A 137 4.80 1.99 6.98
C ALA A 137 4.19 2.74 5.78
N LEU A 138 3.95 4.04 5.96
CA LEU A 138 3.50 4.94 4.90
C LEU A 138 4.70 5.67 4.30
N LEU A 139 4.89 5.48 2.99
CA LEU A 139 5.98 6.07 2.22
C LEU A 139 5.44 7.10 1.23
N ASN A 140 5.98 8.31 1.33
CA ASN A 140 5.73 9.42 0.42
C ASN A 140 4.23 9.76 0.24
N PHE A 141 3.45 9.64 1.30
CA PHE A 141 2.09 10.18 1.31
C PHE A 141 2.12 11.70 1.29
N ARG A 142 1.13 12.30 0.62
CA ARG A 142 1.01 13.77 0.55
C ARG A 142 0.72 14.34 1.92
N GLU A 143 1.26 15.53 2.20
CA GLU A 143 1.12 16.21 3.50
C GLU A 143 -0.34 16.31 3.95
N HIS A 144 -1.24 16.77 3.07
CA HIS A 144 -2.65 16.88 3.41
C HIS A 144 -3.32 15.52 3.67
N VAL A 145 -2.86 14.42 3.04
CA VAL A 145 -3.39 13.08 3.32
C VAL A 145 -2.94 12.62 4.71
N THR A 146 -1.67 12.84 5.05
CA THR A 146 -1.15 12.52 6.38
C THR A 146 -1.78 13.36 7.48
N GLU A 147 -2.12 14.62 7.19
CA GLU A 147 -2.86 15.49 8.12
C GLU A 147 -4.28 14.97 8.36
N GLU A 148 -5.00 14.59 7.31
CA GLU A 148 -6.36 14.02 7.44
C GLU A 148 -6.36 12.68 8.19
N LEU A 149 -5.35 11.83 7.99
CA LEU A 149 -5.16 10.60 8.78
C LEU A 149 -4.96 10.91 10.27
N ALA A 150 -4.11 11.89 10.60
CA ALA A 150 -3.88 12.29 11.99
C ALA A 150 -5.11 12.96 12.62
N LEU A 151 -5.87 13.76 11.86
CA LEU A 151 -7.13 14.36 12.32
C LEU A 151 -8.20 13.31 12.63
N ALA A 152 -8.12 12.14 11.99
CA ALA A 152 -8.99 11.00 12.23
C ALA A 152 -8.45 10.03 13.31
N ASP A 153 -7.35 10.37 13.99
CA ASP A 153 -6.65 9.51 14.95
C ASP A 153 -6.22 8.15 14.34
N LEU A 154 -5.96 8.08 13.02
CA LEU A 154 -5.56 6.85 12.32
C LEU A 154 -4.03 6.74 12.16
N ASP A 155 -3.28 7.81 12.42
CA ASP A 155 -1.82 7.84 12.32
C ASP A 155 -1.14 6.89 13.31
N GLN A 156 -1.79 6.59 14.44
CA GLN A 156 -1.30 5.64 15.44
C GLN A 156 -1.13 4.21 14.92
N TYR A 157 -1.86 3.82 13.86
CA TYR A 157 -1.76 2.49 13.24
C TYR A 157 -0.60 2.37 12.25
N PHE A 158 0.11 3.46 11.97
CA PHE A 158 1.11 3.53 10.92
C PHE A 158 2.44 4.11 11.36
N VAL A 159 3.52 3.60 10.78
CA VAL A 159 4.84 4.24 10.84
C VAL A 159 4.95 5.25 9.71
N MET A 160 4.87 6.54 10.04
CA MET A 160 4.84 7.62 9.03
C MET A 160 5.62 8.88 9.45
N GLY A 161 6.05 9.69 8.49
CA GLY A 161 6.80 10.93 8.72
C GLY A 161 8.32 10.76 8.78
N GLY A 162 9.05 11.83 9.12
CA GLY A 162 10.52 11.84 9.07
C GLY A 162 11.02 11.53 7.66
N GLU A 163 11.98 10.61 7.54
CA GLU A 163 12.49 10.18 6.22
C GLU A 163 11.44 9.49 5.34
N LEU A 164 10.38 8.92 5.92
CA LEU A 164 9.34 8.24 5.16
C LEU A 164 8.41 9.22 4.43
N GLN A 165 8.42 10.51 4.79
CA GLN A 165 7.61 11.53 4.12
C GLN A 165 8.14 11.86 2.72
N GLU A 166 9.46 11.84 2.54
CA GLU A 166 10.11 12.16 1.27
C GLU A 166 11.38 11.33 1.10
N MET A 167 11.22 10.15 0.51
CA MET A 167 12.29 9.19 0.20
C MET A 167 12.38 8.94 -1.31
N GLY A 168 13.59 9.01 -1.86
CA GLY A 168 13.88 8.64 -3.25
C GLY A 168 13.83 7.13 -3.52
N TRP A 169 12.73 6.46 -3.17
CA TRP A 169 12.60 5.00 -3.09
C TRP A 169 12.89 4.28 -4.42
N ARG A 170 12.57 4.92 -5.56
CA ARG A 170 12.77 4.38 -6.91
C ARG A 170 14.24 4.09 -7.28
N THR A 171 15.18 4.64 -6.51
CA THR A 171 16.61 4.40 -6.71
C THR A 171 17.11 3.11 -6.05
N PHE A 172 16.29 2.49 -5.18
CA PHE A 172 16.63 1.27 -4.49
C PHE A 172 16.07 0.03 -5.20
N SER A 173 16.74 -1.11 -5.00
CA SER A 173 16.10 -2.42 -5.18
C SER A 173 15.11 -2.70 -4.04
N PRO A 174 14.13 -3.59 -4.22
CA PRO A 174 13.14 -3.86 -3.17
C PRO A 174 13.76 -4.27 -1.82
N PRO A 175 14.76 -5.17 -1.74
CA PRO A 175 15.39 -5.51 -0.46
C PRO A 175 16.17 -4.35 0.18
N GLN A 176 16.72 -3.44 -0.62
CA GLN A 176 17.39 -2.24 -0.10
C GLN A 176 16.38 -1.25 0.49
N LEU A 177 15.25 -1.05 -0.19
CA LEU A 177 14.17 -0.22 0.34
C LEU A 177 13.65 -0.76 1.66
N TYR A 178 13.38 -2.07 1.71
CA TYR A 178 12.93 -2.75 2.92
C TYR A 178 13.87 -2.49 4.11
N ARG A 179 15.17 -2.78 3.96
CA ARG A 179 16.15 -2.53 5.03
C ARG A 179 16.17 -1.09 5.49
N ARG A 180 16.07 -0.13 4.56
CA ARG A 180 16.06 1.29 4.91
C ARG A 180 14.84 1.66 5.73
N ILE A 181 13.66 1.15 5.38
CA ILE A 181 12.42 1.41 6.11
C ILE A 181 12.43 0.68 7.45
N ASP A 182 12.89 -0.56 7.50
CA ASP A 182 13.01 -1.32 8.74
C ASP A 182 13.93 -0.60 9.75
N ASP A 183 15.07 -0.07 9.30
CA ASP A 183 15.93 0.80 10.12
C ASP A 183 15.14 2.00 10.68
N CYS A 184 14.35 2.69 9.84
CA CYS A 184 13.53 3.82 10.27
C CYS A 184 12.46 3.43 11.30
N VAL A 185 11.84 2.25 11.15
CA VAL A 185 10.83 1.72 12.08
C VAL A 185 11.48 1.38 13.41
N MET A 186 12.58 0.62 13.40
CA MET A 186 13.30 0.19 14.61
C MET A 186 13.82 1.37 15.42
N HIS A 187 14.30 2.44 14.76
CA HIS A 187 14.73 3.66 15.46
C HIS A 187 13.59 4.37 16.21
N ARG A 188 12.33 4.25 15.76
CA ARG A 188 11.18 4.86 16.43
C ARG A 188 10.70 4.02 17.61
N ILE A 189 10.58 2.71 17.41
CA ILE A 189 10.18 1.79 18.47
C ILE A 189 11.22 1.82 19.62
N GLY A 190 12.52 1.86 19.28
CA GLY A 190 13.60 1.96 20.26
C GLY A 190 13.68 3.28 21.04
N GLN A 191 13.01 4.34 20.60
CA GLN A 191 12.92 5.62 21.34
C GLN A 191 11.73 5.67 22.31
N THR A 192 10.84 4.69 22.26
CA THR A 192 9.61 4.64 23.07
C THR A 192 9.77 3.70 24.28
N GLY A 193 10.98 3.15 24.49
CA GLY A 193 11.35 2.24 25.59
C GLY A 193 12.24 2.88 26.67
#